data_AF-A0A939DRJ6-F1
#
_entry.id   AF-A0A939DRJ6-F1
#
_cell.length_a   1.000
_cell.length_b   1.000
_cell.length_c   1.000
_cell.angle_alpha   90.00
_cell.angle_beta   90.00
_cell.angle_gamma   90.00
#
_symmetry.space_group_name_H-M   'P 1'
#
loop_
_entity.id
_entity.type
_entity.pdbx_description
1 polymer ?
#
loop_
_entity_poly.entity_id
_entity_poly.type
_entity_poly.pdbx_seq_one_letter_code
_entity_poly.pdbx_strand_id
1 'polypeptide(L)'
;MKGLLVEHQKSMASEAKRDVKPTAQGPSLRGNIPALVVCKPPKDLPETYRAKLTDKTRVLVDGYQRYEAIKEAGGLEVRVSITEIDVNSTAQLMRKALELNYGNSMPLTRGEKLAHVFRLLLLGEFDDGSPWRPQFEDIAVASTLSEYKRLADFTRKELRLEGLTFDQLRVTLVEGMRDVLGEFEAIHYDSKGFPSKRSVSKWEQVLRKGDVEAWRKEKTEEAARRAEELQDASRSLTKPLERMSPQTRVAVLQRQLAIARAELADQPDEEFKDLFVDEPEEFILIDEDEEF
;
A
#
# COMPACT_ATOMS: atom_id res chain seq x y z
N MET A 1 4.86 17.19 -41.87
CA MET A 1 4.12 16.46 -40.82
C MET A 1 5.16 15.71 -40.00
N LYS A 2 5.04 15.86 -38.67
CA LYS A 2 5.83 15.32 -37.54
C LYS A 2 6.91 14.27 -37.87
N GLY A 3 8.14 14.62 -37.49
CA GLY A 3 9.20 13.66 -37.26
C GLY A 3 8.94 12.85 -35.99
N LEU A 4 9.13 11.55 -36.12
CA LEU A 4 9.59 10.66 -35.06
C LEU A 4 10.96 10.19 -35.53
N LEU A 5 11.99 10.97 -35.17
CA LEU A 5 13.39 10.65 -35.43
C LEU A 5 13.74 9.42 -34.57
N VAL A 6 14.10 8.33 -35.25
CA VAL A 6 15.25 7.39 -35.09
C VAL A 6 16.00 7.28 -33.72
N GLU A 7 15.90 8.24 -32.79
CA GLU A 7 16.49 8.15 -31.45
C GLU A 7 15.87 7.08 -30.55
N HIS A 8 14.63 6.64 -30.83
CA HIS A 8 13.98 5.57 -30.07
C HIS A 8 14.40 4.14 -30.48
N GLN A 9 15.27 3.97 -31.49
CA GLN A 9 15.75 2.66 -31.94
C GLN A 9 17.26 2.40 -31.70
N LYS A 10 17.97 3.31 -30.99
CA LYS A 10 19.40 3.12 -30.64
C LYS A 10 19.68 2.66 -29.20
N SER A 11 18.67 2.21 -28.46
CA SER A 11 18.88 1.57 -27.15
C SER A 11 18.96 0.04 -27.20
N MET A 12 18.69 -0.60 -28.35
CA MET A 12 18.71 -2.08 -28.49
C MET A 12 19.95 -2.67 -29.19
N ALA A 13 20.93 -1.86 -29.58
CA ALA A 13 22.14 -2.37 -30.21
C ALA A 13 23.35 -1.54 -29.78
N SER A 14 23.86 -1.82 -28.58
CA SER A 14 25.21 -1.38 -28.18
C SER A 14 25.68 -2.25 -27.03
N GLU A 15 26.38 -3.32 -27.38
CA GLU A 15 27.36 -4.03 -26.54
C GLU A 15 28.54 -3.10 -26.18
N ALA A 16 28.26 -1.90 -25.67
CA ALA A 16 29.29 -1.04 -25.11
C ALA A 16 29.48 -1.43 -23.65
N LYS A 17 30.58 -2.13 -23.36
CA LYS A 17 31.22 -2.15 -22.04
C LYS A 17 31.21 -0.72 -21.50
N ARG A 18 30.23 -0.36 -20.66
CA ARG A 18 30.16 0.96 -20.05
C ARG A 18 31.22 1.01 -18.98
N ASP A 19 32.27 1.76 -19.27
CA ASP A 19 33.24 2.27 -18.32
C ASP A 19 32.53 2.68 -17.03
N VAL A 20 32.96 2.08 -15.93
CA VAL A 20 32.64 2.54 -14.58
C VAL A 20 33.16 3.96 -14.48
N LYS A 21 32.29 4.96 -14.67
CA LYS A 21 32.66 6.36 -14.50
C LYS A 21 33.23 6.56 -13.09
N PRO A 22 34.36 7.28 -12.93
CA PRO A 22 34.90 7.60 -11.62
C PRO A 22 33.90 8.39 -10.78
N THR A 23 34.10 8.38 -9.46
CA THR A 23 33.34 9.15 -8.46
C THR A 23 33.04 10.57 -8.95
N ALA A 24 31.78 11.01 -8.87
CA ALA A 24 31.32 12.31 -9.36
C ALA A 24 32.22 13.48 -8.89
N GLN A 25 32.78 14.22 -9.84
CA GLN A 25 33.72 15.33 -9.58
C GLN A 25 33.09 16.73 -9.64
N GLY A 26 31.76 16.85 -9.67
CA GLY A 26 31.09 18.14 -9.78
C GLY A 26 31.01 18.94 -8.46
N PRO A 27 30.51 20.18 -8.54
CA PRO A 27 30.41 21.07 -7.39
C PRO A 27 29.48 20.50 -6.31
N SER A 28 29.82 20.75 -5.05
CA SER A 28 28.90 20.49 -3.94
C SER A 28 27.76 21.50 -3.98
N LEU A 29 26.52 21.05 -3.81
CA LEU A 29 25.41 21.97 -3.59
C LEU A 29 25.67 22.75 -2.31
N ARG A 30 25.60 24.08 -2.40
CA ARG A 30 25.69 24.97 -1.23
C ARG A 30 24.28 25.18 -0.68
N GLY A 31 24.02 24.68 0.52
CA GLY A 31 22.77 24.84 1.25
C GLY A 31 22.62 23.79 2.34
N ASN A 32 21.84 24.08 3.39
CA ASN A 32 21.43 23.09 4.41
C ASN A 32 20.39 22.11 3.83
N ILE A 33 20.74 21.40 2.75
CA ILE A 33 19.89 20.36 2.16
C ILE A 33 20.05 19.11 3.05
N PRO A 34 18.95 18.57 3.63
CA PRO A 34 19.01 17.34 4.41
C PRO A 34 19.61 16.19 3.58
N ALA A 35 20.40 15.33 4.23
CA ALA A 35 21.03 14.20 3.57
C ALA A 35 19.99 13.25 2.93
N LEU A 36 20.40 12.58 1.85
CA LEU A 36 19.65 11.46 1.30
C LEU A 36 19.90 10.23 2.18
N VAL A 37 18.86 9.52 2.56
CA VAL A 37 19.02 8.28 3.33
C VAL A 37 19.12 7.13 2.37
N VAL A 38 20.20 6.36 2.45
CA VAL A 38 20.48 5.25 1.54
C VAL A 38 20.85 3.99 2.30
N CYS A 39 20.74 2.84 1.66
CA CYS A 39 21.27 1.58 2.17
C CYS A 39 21.98 0.80 1.06
N LYS A 40 22.70 -0.26 1.45
CA LYS A 40 23.12 -1.27 0.47
C LYS A 40 21.89 -1.99 -0.08
N PRO A 41 21.93 -2.49 -1.33
CA PRO A 41 20.84 -3.28 -1.87
C PRO A 41 20.53 -4.49 -0.98
N PRO A 42 19.30 -4.65 -0.45
CA PRO A 42 18.94 -5.81 0.36
C PRO A 42 19.03 -7.12 -0.44
N LYS A 43 19.26 -8.22 0.27
CA LYS A 43 19.56 -9.54 -0.33
C LYS A 43 18.38 -10.16 -1.07
N ASP A 44 17.17 -9.68 -0.80
CA ASP A 44 15.90 -10.18 -1.34
C ASP A 44 15.30 -9.25 -2.40
N LEU A 45 16.05 -8.26 -2.91
CA LEU A 45 15.65 -7.44 -4.05
C LEU A 45 15.24 -8.31 -5.25
N PRO A 46 14.21 -7.93 -6.03
CA PRO A 46 13.85 -8.59 -7.28
C PRO A 46 15.04 -8.77 -8.22
N GLU A 47 15.13 -9.93 -8.88
CA GLU A 47 16.25 -10.28 -9.77
C GLU A 47 16.42 -9.28 -10.93
N THR A 48 15.32 -8.72 -11.41
CA THR A 48 15.27 -7.67 -12.44
C THR A 48 16.12 -6.45 -12.07
N TYR A 49 16.24 -6.13 -10.78
CA TYR A 49 17.11 -5.06 -10.30
C TYR A 49 18.54 -5.55 -10.09
N ARG A 50 18.75 -6.78 -9.60
CA ARG A 50 20.08 -7.33 -9.28
C ARG A 50 21.04 -7.34 -10.44
N ALA A 51 20.57 -7.64 -11.65
CA ALA A 51 21.39 -7.68 -12.86
C ALA A 51 22.03 -6.31 -13.20
N LYS A 52 21.52 -5.21 -12.62
CA LYS A 52 21.99 -3.84 -12.86
C LYS A 52 22.76 -3.25 -11.66
N LEU A 53 22.96 -4.02 -10.59
CA LEU A 53 23.64 -3.54 -9.39
C LEU A 53 25.16 -3.73 -9.50
N THR A 54 25.89 -2.73 -9.03
CA THR A 54 27.33 -2.80 -8.77
C THR A 54 27.57 -2.69 -7.27
N ASP A 55 28.77 -3.02 -6.80
CA ASP A 55 29.14 -2.86 -5.37
C ASP A 55 29.01 -1.42 -4.86
N LYS A 56 29.04 -0.45 -5.78
CA LYS A 56 28.88 0.98 -5.51
C LYS A 56 27.42 1.42 -5.53
N THR A 57 26.50 0.59 -5.99
CA THR A 57 25.08 0.92 -6.04
C THR A 57 24.54 1.03 -4.62
N ARG A 58 23.69 2.03 -4.40
CA ARG A 58 22.96 2.26 -3.16
C ARG A 58 21.48 2.41 -3.48
N VAL A 59 20.63 1.94 -2.58
CA VAL A 59 19.18 2.08 -2.70
C VAL A 59 18.76 3.29 -1.88
N LEU A 60 17.93 4.15 -2.47
CA LEU A 60 17.39 5.33 -1.80
C LEU A 60 16.22 4.91 -0.90
N VAL A 61 16.31 5.25 0.39
CA VAL A 61 15.30 4.94 1.41
C VAL A 61 14.42 6.16 1.71
N ASP A 62 15.03 7.34 1.80
CA ASP A 62 14.32 8.62 1.97
C ASP A 62 14.98 9.74 1.14
N GLY A 63 14.16 10.70 0.72
CA GLY A 63 14.59 11.88 -0.02
C GLY A 63 14.45 11.78 -1.52
N TYR A 64 13.53 10.93 -2.04
CA TYR A 64 13.29 10.80 -3.48
C TYR A 64 13.02 12.15 -4.18
N GLN A 65 12.15 12.98 -3.62
CA GLN A 65 11.88 14.31 -4.17
C GLN A 65 13.12 15.21 -4.17
N ARG A 66 13.96 15.10 -3.12
CA ARG A 66 15.24 15.83 -3.06
C ARG A 66 16.19 15.32 -4.13
N TYR A 67 16.28 14.00 -4.31
CA TYR A 67 17.08 13.37 -5.35
C TYR A 67 16.66 13.82 -6.76
N GLU A 68 15.37 13.80 -7.08
CA GLU A 68 14.86 14.25 -8.39
C GLU A 68 15.13 15.76 -8.59
N ALA A 69 14.88 16.61 -7.59
CA ALA A 69 15.18 18.04 -7.67
C ALA A 69 16.69 18.32 -7.89
N ILE A 70 17.57 17.54 -7.25
CA ILE A 70 19.03 17.65 -7.43
C ILE A 70 19.42 17.24 -8.85
N LYS A 71 18.87 16.13 -9.34
CA LYS A 71 19.10 15.61 -10.69
C LYS A 71 18.65 16.61 -11.76
N GLU A 72 17.49 17.26 -11.57
CA GLU A 72 16.98 18.29 -12.46
C GLU A 72 17.82 19.58 -12.41
N ALA A 73 18.22 20.03 -11.22
CA ALA A 73 18.89 21.32 -11.05
C ALA A 73 20.40 21.30 -11.38
N GLY A 74 21.09 20.18 -11.10
CA GLY A 74 22.56 20.10 -11.20
C GLY A 74 23.10 18.95 -12.04
N GLY A 75 22.23 18.08 -12.57
CA GLY A 75 22.65 16.90 -13.34
C GLY A 75 23.22 15.76 -12.48
N LEU A 76 23.68 14.70 -13.14
CA LEU A 76 24.13 13.45 -12.48
C LEU A 76 25.50 13.54 -11.77
N GLU A 77 26.20 14.68 -11.88
CA GLU A 77 27.59 14.81 -11.42
C GLU A 77 27.75 15.65 -10.14
N VAL A 78 26.67 15.83 -9.39
CA VAL A 78 26.64 16.66 -8.17
C VAL A 78 27.06 15.85 -6.93
N ARG A 79 27.83 16.47 -6.03
CA ARG A 79 28.10 15.89 -4.70
C ARG A 79 26.94 16.14 -3.75
N VAL A 80 26.41 15.07 -3.16
CA VAL A 80 25.30 15.08 -2.21
C VAL A 80 25.70 14.47 -0.87
N SER A 81 25.12 14.96 0.22
CA SER A 81 25.28 14.33 1.54
C SER A 81 24.39 13.09 1.62
N ILE A 82 24.95 11.97 2.07
CA ILE A 82 24.21 10.72 2.28
C ILE A 82 24.34 10.26 3.72
N THR A 83 23.27 9.66 4.24
CA THR A 83 23.26 8.92 5.50
C THR A 83 22.99 7.46 5.17
N GLU A 84 23.96 6.58 5.42
CA GLU A 84 23.82 5.15 5.17
C GLU A 84 23.20 4.46 6.38
N ILE A 85 22.15 3.66 6.16
CA ILE A 85 21.50 2.83 7.17
C ILE A 85 21.68 1.34 6.83
N ASP A 86 21.64 0.50 7.86
CA ASP A 86 21.71 -0.95 7.70
C ASP A 86 20.31 -1.55 7.56
N VAL A 87 20.09 -2.24 6.44
CA VAL A 87 18.82 -2.85 6.04
C VAL A 87 19.12 -4.13 5.28
N ASN A 88 18.60 -5.26 5.75
CA ASN A 88 18.96 -6.58 5.21
C ASN A 88 17.88 -7.20 4.31
N SER A 89 16.64 -6.70 4.38
CA SER A 89 15.50 -7.16 3.58
C SER A 89 14.69 -6.00 3.02
N THR A 90 13.89 -6.28 2.00
CA THR A 90 12.97 -5.34 1.37
C THR A 90 11.86 -4.94 2.34
N ALA A 91 11.43 -5.85 3.23
CA ALA A 91 10.47 -5.55 4.30
C ALA A 91 11.03 -4.53 5.30
N GLN A 92 12.27 -4.72 5.75
CA GLN A 92 12.98 -3.75 6.61
C GLN A 92 13.16 -2.40 5.90
N LEU A 93 13.44 -2.42 4.60
CA LEU A 93 13.57 -1.20 3.78
C LEU A 93 12.26 -0.42 3.78
N MET A 94 11.14 -1.09 3.53
CA MET A 94 9.80 -0.48 3.55
C MET A 94 9.47 0.09 4.92
N ARG A 95 9.74 -0.68 5.99
CA ARG A 95 9.55 -0.22 7.36
C ARG A 95 10.34 1.05 7.66
N LYS A 96 11.63 1.09 7.30
CA LYS A 96 12.49 2.27 7.51
C LYS A 96 12.03 3.48 6.70
N ALA A 97 11.63 3.27 5.44
CA ALA A 97 11.05 4.32 4.61
C ALA A 97 9.75 4.87 5.25
N LEU A 98 8.91 4.01 5.81
CA LEU A 98 7.70 4.42 6.50
C LEU A 98 8.02 5.23 7.78
N GLU A 99 8.92 4.74 8.64
CA GLU A 99 9.37 5.43 9.86
C GLU A 99 9.89 6.84 9.56
N LEU A 100 10.69 7.00 8.49
CA LEU A 100 11.22 8.29 8.05
C LEU A 100 10.13 9.22 7.48
N ASN A 101 9.16 8.67 6.77
CA ASN A 101 8.03 9.43 6.23
C ASN A 101 7.06 9.90 7.31
N TYR A 102 6.92 9.19 8.43
CA TYR A 102 6.13 9.68 9.58
C TYR A 102 6.67 10.98 10.17
N GLY A 103 7.99 11.19 10.12
CA GLY A 103 8.64 12.36 10.68
C GLY A 103 8.59 13.62 9.83
N ASN A 104 8.05 13.58 8.60
CA ASN A 104 8.15 14.65 7.60
C ASN A 104 6.81 15.32 7.24
N SER A 105 6.91 16.56 6.76
CA SER A 105 5.80 17.51 6.58
C SER A 105 4.94 17.34 5.33
N MET A 106 5.27 16.43 4.41
CA MET A 106 4.32 15.92 3.40
C MET A 106 3.86 14.53 3.82
N PRO A 107 2.83 14.44 4.67
CA PRO A 107 2.46 13.18 5.28
C PRO A 107 1.77 12.29 4.24
N LEU A 108 2.16 11.02 4.21
CA LEU A 108 1.27 9.97 3.74
C LEU A 108 -0.10 10.16 4.40
N THR A 109 -1.16 10.05 3.60
CA THR A 109 -2.54 10.06 4.11
C THR A 109 -2.71 8.95 5.15
N ARG A 110 -3.70 9.10 6.04
CA ARG A 110 -4.04 8.03 7.01
C ARG A 110 -4.27 6.68 6.30
N GLY A 111 -4.93 6.69 5.15
CA GLY A 111 -5.17 5.48 4.35
C GLY A 111 -3.88 4.83 3.84
N GLU A 112 -2.95 5.60 3.29
CA GLU A 112 -1.66 5.08 2.83
C GLU A 112 -0.81 4.52 3.98
N LYS A 113 -0.84 5.17 5.14
CA LYS A 113 -0.19 4.70 6.37
C LYS A 113 -0.74 3.35 6.80
N LEU A 114 -2.07 3.22 6.86
CA LEU A 114 -2.75 1.96 7.21
C LEU A 114 -2.47 0.84 6.19
N ALA A 115 -2.48 1.15 4.90
CA ALA A 115 -2.16 0.18 3.84
C ALA A 115 -0.71 -0.31 3.99
N HIS A 116 0.23 0.59 4.32
CA HIS A 116 1.61 0.21 4.58
C HIS A 116 1.75 -0.69 5.81
N VAL A 117 1.05 -0.37 6.91
CA VAL A 117 1.04 -1.23 8.11
C VAL A 117 0.53 -2.63 7.75
N PHE A 118 -0.57 -2.73 7.01
CA PHE A 118 -1.11 -4.02 6.60
C PHE A 118 -0.15 -4.80 5.70
N ARG A 119 0.54 -4.12 4.78
CA ARG A 119 1.58 -4.73 3.94
C ARG A 119 2.73 -5.31 4.75
N LEU A 120 3.25 -4.57 5.74
CA LEU A 120 4.32 -5.07 6.61
C LEU A 120 3.89 -6.33 7.38
N LEU A 121 2.62 -6.40 7.79
CA LEU A 121 2.05 -7.59 8.43
C LEU A 121 1.97 -8.77 7.46
N LEU A 122 1.52 -8.55 6.21
CA LEU A 122 1.51 -9.60 5.17
C LEU A 122 2.93 -10.11 4.85
N LEU A 123 3.93 -9.24 4.89
CA LEU A 123 5.35 -9.58 4.72
C LEU A 123 5.93 -10.34 5.93
N GLY A 124 5.25 -10.33 7.08
CA GLY A 124 5.73 -10.97 8.30
C GLY A 124 6.86 -10.21 8.97
N GLU A 125 6.95 -8.90 8.77
CA GLU A 125 7.97 -8.06 9.42
C GLU A 125 7.80 -8.01 10.95
N PHE A 126 6.60 -8.34 11.45
CA PHE A 126 6.25 -8.31 12.86
C PHE A 126 5.85 -9.71 13.34
N ASP A 127 6.81 -10.43 13.93
CA ASP A 127 6.58 -11.72 14.59
C ASP A 127 5.65 -11.61 15.82
N ASP A 128 5.11 -12.75 16.23
CA ASP A 128 4.30 -12.93 17.45
C ASP A 128 5.17 -12.68 18.70
N GLY A 129 5.34 -11.40 19.06
CA GLY A 129 6.14 -10.96 20.19
C GLY A 129 6.77 -9.58 20.02
N SER A 130 6.81 -9.05 18.79
CA SER A 130 7.34 -7.71 18.53
C SER A 130 6.38 -6.63 19.05
N PRO A 131 6.82 -5.64 19.85
CA PRO A 131 6.00 -4.51 20.27
C PRO A 131 5.89 -3.49 19.12
N TRP A 132 5.15 -3.85 18.08
CA TRP A 132 4.96 -3.02 16.88
C TRP A 132 3.75 -2.07 17.00
N ARG A 133 2.74 -2.45 17.78
CA ARG A 133 1.49 -1.67 17.92
C ARG A 133 1.70 -0.23 18.40
N PRO A 134 2.53 0.06 19.43
CA PRO A 134 2.72 1.43 19.90
C PRO A 134 3.26 2.39 18.84
N GLN A 135 3.89 1.88 17.78
CA GLN A 135 4.42 2.67 16.67
C GLN A 135 3.33 3.17 15.72
N PHE A 136 2.09 2.67 15.84
CA PHE A 136 0.97 2.95 14.93
C PHE A 136 -0.32 3.37 15.65
N GLU A 137 -0.28 3.57 16.97
CA GLU A 137 -1.43 3.97 17.79
C GLU A 137 -1.96 5.37 17.44
N ASP A 138 -1.14 6.22 16.82
CA ASP A 138 -1.53 7.53 16.30
C ASP A 138 -2.37 7.45 15.00
N ILE A 139 -2.43 6.29 14.35
CA ILE A 139 -3.08 6.09 13.04
C ILE A 139 -4.32 5.20 13.18
N ALA A 140 -4.23 4.17 14.01
CA ALA A 140 -5.23 3.14 14.14
C ALA A 140 -5.47 2.79 15.61
N VAL A 141 -6.75 2.60 15.96
CA VAL A 141 -7.13 2.05 17.26
C VAL A 141 -6.67 0.60 17.39
N ALA A 142 -6.47 0.14 18.63
CA ALA A 142 -5.94 -1.19 18.92
C ALA A 142 -6.77 -2.34 18.33
N SER A 143 -8.10 -2.18 18.20
CA SER A 143 -9.00 -3.14 17.55
C SER A 143 -8.69 -3.29 16.07
N THR A 144 -8.44 -2.18 15.36
CA THR A 144 -8.06 -2.17 13.93
C THR A 144 -6.72 -2.87 13.71
N LEU A 145 -5.71 -2.56 14.53
CA LEU A 145 -4.40 -3.23 14.44
C LEU A 145 -4.49 -4.73 14.76
N SER A 146 -5.37 -5.12 15.68
CA SER A 146 -5.61 -6.53 16.01
C SER A 146 -6.24 -7.28 14.83
N GLU A 147 -7.23 -6.68 14.17
CA GLU A 147 -7.87 -7.26 12.99
C GLU A 147 -6.88 -7.38 11.82
N TYR A 148 -6.01 -6.39 11.60
CA TYR A 148 -4.99 -6.45 10.55
C TYR A 148 -4.02 -7.61 10.78
N LYS A 149 -3.53 -7.77 12.02
CA LYS A 149 -2.65 -8.89 12.37
C LYS A 149 -3.35 -10.22 12.16
N ARG A 150 -4.58 -10.37 12.64
CA ARG A 150 -5.38 -11.59 12.48
C ARG A 150 -5.55 -11.98 11.01
N LEU A 151 -5.91 -11.02 10.15
CA LEU A 151 -6.07 -11.24 8.72
C LEU A 151 -4.75 -11.58 8.04
N ALA A 152 -3.67 -10.86 8.38
CA ALA A 152 -2.35 -11.13 7.82
C ALA A 152 -1.84 -12.53 8.22
N ASP A 153 -2.01 -12.93 9.48
CA ASP A 153 -1.61 -14.25 9.97
C ASP A 153 -2.40 -15.37 9.31
N PHE A 154 -3.72 -15.21 9.19
CA PHE A 154 -4.56 -16.11 8.44
C PHE A 154 -4.05 -16.27 7.01
N THR A 155 -3.82 -15.16 6.31
CA THR A 155 -3.36 -15.15 4.92
C THR A 155 -2.01 -15.81 4.75
N ARG A 156 -1.05 -15.48 5.62
CA ARG A 156 0.29 -16.05 5.60
C ARG A 156 0.27 -17.56 5.82
N LYS A 157 -0.56 -18.03 6.74
CA LYS A 157 -0.71 -19.45 7.04
C LYS A 157 -1.38 -20.21 5.89
N GLU A 158 -2.50 -19.69 5.40
CA GLU A 158 -3.33 -20.35 4.39
C GLU A 158 -2.59 -20.46 3.05
N LEU A 159 -1.91 -19.38 2.63
CA LEU A 159 -1.13 -19.35 1.38
C LEU A 159 0.33 -19.78 1.55
N ARG A 160 0.73 -20.22 2.75
CA ARG A 160 2.10 -20.68 3.06
C ARG A 160 3.17 -19.69 2.59
N LEU A 161 3.01 -18.42 2.97
CA LEU A 161 3.87 -17.32 2.49
C LEU A 161 5.26 -17.28 3.13
N GLU A 162 5.56 -18.18 4.06
CA GLU A 162 6.84 -18.21 4.77
C GLU A 162 8.00 -18.59 3.84
N GLY A 163 9.11 -17.85 3.92
CA GLY A 163 10.31 -18.11 3.15
C GLY A 163 10.25 -17.71 1.67
N LEU A 164 9.11 -17.20 1.19
CA LEU A 164 8.98 -16.68 -0.17
C LEU A 164 9.77 -15.38 -0.36
N THR A 165 10.33 -15.17 -1.56
CA THR A 165 10.87 -13.87 -1.94
C THR A 165 9.76 -12.84 -2.08
N PHE A 166 10.10 -11.56 -2.12
CA PHE A 166 9.12 -10.48 -2.27
C PHE A 166 8.22 -10.65 -3.50
N ASP A 167 8.80 -11.01 -4.66
CA ASP A 167 8.05 -11.22 -5.89
C ASP A 167 7.14 -12.45 -5.81
N GLN A 168 7.66 -13.56 -5.28
CA GLN A 168 6.88 -14.78 -5.07
C GLN A 168 5.71 -14.54 -4.12
N LEU A 169 5.94 -13.78 -3.04
CA LEU A 169 4.90 -13.46 -2.08
C LEU A 169 3.78 -12.64 -2.70
N ARG A 170 4.12 -11.61 -3.51
CA ARG A 170 3.11 -10.79 -4.21
C ARG A 170 2.30 -11.64 -5.18
N VAL A 171 2.95 -12.46 -6.00
CA VAL A 171 2.28 -13.33 -6.97
C VAL A 171 1.39 -14.34 -6.26
N THR A 172 1.90 -15.04 -5.24
CA THR A 172 1.15 -16.04 -4.47
C THR A 172 -0.08 -15.44 -3.77
N LEU A 173 0.04 -14.22 -3.22
CA LEU A 173 -1.08 -13.48 -2.64
C LEU A 173 -2.19 -13.22 -3.67
N VAL A 174 -1.80 -12.74 -4.85
CA VAL A 174 -2.74 -12.36 -5.92
C VAL A 174 -3.43 -13.61 -6.48
N GLU A 175 -2.65 -14.61 -6.84
CA GLU A 175 -3.15 -15.85 -7.45
C GLU A 175 -4.01 -16.64 -6.47
N GLY A 176 -3.54 -16.85 -5.23
CA GLY A 176 -4.32 -17.58 -4.22
C GLY A 176 -5.64 -16.92 -3.85
N MET A 177 -5.75 -15.58 -3.97
CA MET A 177 -7.03 -14.89 -3.84
C MET A 177 -7.90 -15.04 -5.09
N ARG A 178 -7.29 -14.94 -6.27
CA ARG A 178 -7.99 -15.08 -7.55
C ARG A 178 -8.55 -16.48 -7.75
N ASP A 179 -7.87 -17.53 -7.29
CA ASP A 179 -8.34 -18.91 -7.36
C ASP A 179 -9.64 -19.14 -6.59
N VAL A 180 -9.86 -18.36 -5.52
CA VAL A 180 -11.04 -18.47 -4.66
C VAL A 180 -12.12 -17.47 -5.07
N LEU A 181 -11.74 -16.22 -5.34
CA LEU A 181 -12.68 -15.15 -5.69
C LEU A 181 -13.10 -15.18 -7.16
N GLY A 182 -12.30 -15.80 -8.03
CA GLY A 182 -12.50 -15.87 -9.47
C GLY A 182 -12.61 -14.49 -10.12
N GLU A 183 -13.29 -14.45 -11.26
CA GLU A 183 -13.71 -13.20 -11.92
C GLU A 183 -14.91 -12.55 -11.21
N PHE A 184 -15.45 -13.21 -10.20
CA PHE A 184 -16.63 -12.74 -9.50
C PHE A 184 -16.29 -11.47 -8.72
N GLU A 185 -15.30 -11.49 -7.82
CA GLU A 185 -14.96 -10.35 -6.99
C GLU A 185 -13.65 -9.67 -7.40
N ALA A 186 -13.69 -8.34 -7.53
CA ALA A 186 -12.49 -7.55 -7.74
C ALA A 186 -11.56 -7.63 -6.52
N ILE A 187 -10.28 -7.91 -6.79
CA ILE A 187 -9.21 -7.79 -5.81
C ILE A 187 -8.70 -6.36 -5.87
N HIS A 188 -8.86 -5.62 -4.78
CA HIS A 188 -8.33 -4.28 -4.63
C HIS A 188 -6.90 -4.34 -4.07
N TYR A 189 -6.04 -3.48 -4.60
CA TYR A 189 -4.62 -3.42 -4.27
C TYR A 189 -4.21 -2.05 -3.75
N ASP A 190 -3.13 -2.01 -3.00
CA ASP A 190 -2.42 -0.77 -2.72
C ASP A 190 -1.50 -0.36 -3.90
N SER A 191 -0.87 0.81 -3.79
CA SER A 191 0.05 1.35 -4.82
C SER A 191 1.32 0.54 -5.06
N LYS A 192 1.54 -0.56 -4.33
CA LYS A 192 2.65 -1.51 -4.50
C LYS A 192 2.16 -2.89 -4.95
N GLY A 193 0.87 -3.03 -5.28
CA GLY A 193 0.28 -4.26 -5.79
C GLY A 193 -0.02 -5.29 -4.71
N PHE A 194 -0.08 -4.91 -3.43
CA PHE A 194 -0.50 -5.83 -2.36
C PHE A 194 -2.01 -5.75 -2.14
N PRO A 195 -2.69 -6.89 -1.90
CA PRO A 195 -4.11 -6.89 -1.62
C PRO A 195 -4.47 -6.04 -0.39
N SER A 196 -5.54 -5.25 -0.51
CA SER A 196 -6.04 -4.45 0.60
C SER A 196 -6.67 -5.34 1.69
N LYS A 197 -6.84 -4.79 2.90
CA LYS A 197 -7.55 -5.45 4.01
C LYS A 197 -8.95 -5.93 3.59
N ARG A 198 -9.62 -5.17 2.75
CA ARG A 198 -10.95 -5.50 2.22
C ARG A 198 -10.91 -6.76 1.37
N SER A 199 -9.97 -6.84 0.44
CA SER A 199 -9.78 -8.01 -0.43
C SER A 199 -9.46 -9.26 0.39
N VAL A 200 -8.53 -9.15 1.34
CA VAL A 200 -8.17 -10.26 2.24
C VAL A 200 -9.36 -10.72 3.09
N SER A 201 -10.13 -9.79 3.65
CA SER A 201 -11.30 -10.12 4.47
C SER A 201 -12.41 -10.79 3.66
N LYS A 202 -12.67 -10.32 2.44
CA LYS A 202 -13.62 -10.99 1.53
C LYS A 202 -13.15 -12.41 1.21
N TRP A 203 -11.91 -12.56 0.80
CA TRP A 203 -11.30 -13.85 0.48
C TRP A 203 -11.40 -14.85 1.64
N GLU A 204 -11.07 -14.44 2.87
CA GLU A 204 -11.25 -15.28 4.06
C GLU A 204 -12.71 -15.72 4.26
N GLN A 205 -13.67 -14.80 4.10
CA GLN A 205 -15.08 -15.13 4.26
C GLN A 205 -15.56 -16.13 3.21
N VAL A 206 -15.13 -15.98 1.96
CA VAL A 206 -15.44 -16.94 0.90
C VAL A 206 -14.82 -18.30 1.20
N LEU A 207 -13.53 -18.35 1.56
CA LEU A 207 -12.85 -19.60 1.93
C LEU A 207 -13.59 -20.35 3.04
N ARG A 208 -14.02 -19.64 4.08
CA ARG A 208 -14.77 -20.25 5.20
C ARG A 208 -16.14 -20.77 4.78
N LYS A 209 -16.80 -20.15 3.80
CA LYS A 209 -18.10 -20.59 3.29
C LYS A 209 -18.00 -21.68 2.24
N GLY A 210 -16.88 -21.75 1.52
CA GLY A 210 -16.65 -22.70 0.43
C GLY A 210 -17.45 -22.42 -0.85
N ASP A 211 -18.18 -21.29 -0.91
CA ASP A 211 -19.02 -20.93 -2.05
C ASP A 211 -19.14 -19.39 -2.17
N VAL A 212 -18.63 -18.87 -3.29
CA VAL A 212 -18.64 -17.44 -3.64
C VAL A 212 -20.06 -16.93 -3.90
N GLU A 213 -20.89 -17.73 -4.59
CA GLU A 213 -22.25 -17.34 -4.95
C GLU A 213 -23.16 -17.31 -3.72
N ALA A 214 -23.04 -18.31 -2.85
CA ALA A 214 -23.73 -18.33 -1.56
C ALA A 214 -23.31 -17.14 -0.69
N TRP A 215 -22.00 -16.84 -0.64
CA TRP A 215 -21.50 -15.66 0.07
C TRP A 215 -22.10 -14.36 -0.49
N ARG A 216 -22.16 -14.19 -1.82
CA ARG A 216 -22.74 -13.02 -2.49
C ARG A 216 -24.22 -12.83 -2.22
N LYS A 217 -24.98 -13.93 -2.28
CA LYS A 217 -26.41 -13.90 -2.01
C LYS A 217 -26.66 -13.43 -0.58
N GLU A 218 -25.95 -14.00 0.39
CA GLU A 218 -26.06 -13.58 1.78
C GLU A 218 -25.66 -12.11 1.97
N LYS A 219 -24.59 -11.64 1.30
CA LYS A 219 -24.20 -10.23 1.38
C LYS A 219 -25.21 -9.28 0.77
N THR A 220 -25.88 -9.70 -0.28
CA THR A 220 -26.95 -8.93 -0.92
C THR A 220 -28.19 -8.89 -0.01
N GLU A 221 -28.55 -10.00 0.61
CA GLU A 221 -29.63 -10.08 1.60
C GLU A 221 -29.32 -9.31 2.89
N GLU A 222 -28.06 -9.33 3.35
CA GLU A 222 -27.58 -8.53 4.47
C GLU A 222 -27.61 -7.04 4.14
N ALA A 223 -27.17 -6.63 2.93
CA ALA A 223 -27.26 -5.26 2.48
C ALA A 223 -28.70 -4.77 2.35
N ALA A 224 -29.61 -5.62 1.84
CA ALA A 224 -31.04 -5.32 1.76
C ALA A 224 -31.64 -5.13 3.17
N ARG A 225 -31.33 -6.03 4.11
CA ARG A 225 -31.75 -5.89 5.52
C ARG A 225 -31.21 -4.62 6.17
N ARG A 226 -29.91 -4.33 6.01
CA ARG A 226 -29.30 -3.09 6.52
C ARG A 226 -29.94 -1.83 5.90
N ALA A 227 -30.28 -1.87 4.62
CA ALA A 227 -30.96 -0.76 3.95
C ALA A 227 -32.39 -0.54 4.49
N GLU A 228 -33.12 -1.62 4.77
CA GLU A 228 -34.43 -1.58 5.42
C GLU A 228 -34.34 -1.06 6.85
N GLU A 229 -33.40 -1.58 7.66
CA GLU A 229 -33.11 -1.09 9.01
C GLU A 229 -32.75 0.40 9.01
N LEU A 230 -31.92 0.86 8.07
CA LEU A 230 -31.56 2.26 7.91
C LEU A 230 -32.78 3.11 7.54
N GLN A 231 -33.64 2.61 6.65
CA GLN A 231 -34.87 3.28 6.26
C GLN A 231 -35.83 3.41 7.44
N ASP A 232 -35.98 2.36 8.25
CA ASP A 232 -36.84 2.36 9.44
C ASP A 232 -36.26 3.21 10.58
N ALA A 233 -34.94 3.19 10.78
CA ALA A 233 -34.24 4.11 11.67
C ALA A 233 -34.45 5.57 11.23
N SER A 234 -34.34 5.86 9.94
CA SER A 234 -34.62 7.19 9.39
C SER A 234 -36.08 7.61 9.64
N ARG A 235 -37.05 6.73 9.39
CA ARG A 235 -38.49 7.00 9.65
C ARG A 235 -38.79 7.22 11.13
N SER A 236 -38.20 6.42 12.01
CA SER A 236 -38.38 6.52 13.46
C SER A 236 -37.74 7.78 14.05
N LEU A 237 -36.66 8.28 13.44
CA LEU A 237 -36.07 9.57 13.78
C LEU A 237 -36.86 10.76 13.21
N THR A 238 -37.40 10.66 11.99
CA THR A 238 -38.02 11.80 11.31
C THR A 238 -39.36 12.21 11.95
N LYS A 239 -40.25 11.26 12.25
CA LYS A 239 -41.60 11.54 12.78
C LYS A 239 -41.62 12.31 14.12
N PRO A 240 -40.78 11.98 15.12
CA PRO A 240 -40.70 12.76 16.36
C PRO A 240 -40.12 14.17 16.17
N LEU A 241 -39.20 14.34 15.20
CA LEU A 241 -38.50 15.60 14.95
C LEU A 241 -39.35 16.64 14.20
N GLU A 242 -40.35 16.21 13.43
CA GLU A 242 -41.27 17.10 12.68
C GLU A 242 -42.06 18.05 13.59
N ARG A 243 -42.40 17.61 14.81
CA ARG A 243 -43.18 18.38 15.78
C ARG A 243 -42.33 19.26 16.70
N MET A 244 -41.01 19.22 16.56
CA MET A 244 -40.08 20.00 17.39
C MET A 244 -39.76 21.35 16.75
N SER A 245 -39.43 22.33 17.58
CA SER A 245 -38.84 23.58 17.10
C SER A 245 -37.49 23.31 16.42
N PRO A 246 -37.06 24.16 15.46
CA PRO A 246 -35.77 24.00 14.79
C PRO A 246 -34.58 23.86 15.75
N GLN A 247 -34.57 24.63 16.85
CA GLN A 247 -33.49 24.62 17.83
C GLN A 247 -33.45 23.30 18.62
N THR A 248 -34.60 22.79 19.03
CA THR A 248 -34.69 21.49 19.74
C THR A 248 -34.32 20.34 18.82
N ARG A 249 -34.71 20.39 17.54
CA ARG A 249 -34.31 19.40 16.53
C ARG A 249 -32.80 19.31 16.37
N VAL A 250 -32.11 20.44 16.27
CA VAL A 250 -30.64 20.49 16.15
C VAL A 250 -29.97 19.90 17.41
N ALA A 251 -30.42 20.26 18.61
CA ALA A 251 -29.84 19.76 19.85
C ALA A 251 -29.99 18.22 20.00
N VAL A 252 -31.16 17.67 19.62
CA VAL A 252 -31.40 16.21 19.66
C VAL A 252 -30.51 15.48 18.66
N LEU A 253 -30.42 15.96 17.41
CA LEU A 253 -29.57 15.35 16.39
C LEU A 253 -28.08 15.40 16.77
N GLN A 254 -27.61 16.51 17.34
CA GLN A 254 -26.23 16.62 17.84
C GLN A 254 -25.95 15.61 18.96
N ARG A 255 -26.88 15.42 19.88
CA ARG A 255 -26.75 14.42 20.95
C ARG A 255 -26.70 13.00 20.40
N GLN A 256 -27.59 12.65 19.47
CA GLN A 256 -27.59 11.33 18.83
C GLN A 256 -26.29 11.07 18.05
N LEU A 257 -25.81 12.09 17.31
CA LEU A 257 -24.54 12.01 16.61
C LEU A 257 -23.36 11.80 17.59
N ALA A 258 -23.39 12.43 18.76
CA ALA A 258 -22.35 12.25 19.78
C ALA A 258 -22.34 10.81 20.35
N ILE A 259 -23.52 10.23 20.62
CA ILE A 259 -23.64 8.84 21.08
C ILE A 259 -23.11 7.88 20.00
N ALA A 260 -23.58 8.02 18.76
CA ALA A 260 -23.14 7.19 17.65
C ALA A 260 -21.61 7.30 17.40
N ARG A 261 -21.03 8.50 17.54
CA ARG A 261 -19.57 8.70 17.44
C ARG A 261 -18.81 7.98 18.55
N ALA A 262 -19.34 7.96 19.78
CA ALA A 262 -18.72 7.24 20.88
C ALA A 262 -18.77 5.72 20.65
N GLU A 263 -19.89 5.20 20.16
CA GLU A 263 -20.05 3.78 19.81
C GLU A 263 -19.16 3.36 18.63
N LEU A 264 -18.96 4.24 17.64
CA LEU A 264 -18.06 4.02 16.50
C LEU A 264 -16.58 4.07 16.87
N ALA A 265 -16.19 4.85 17.89
CA ALA A 265 -14.78 5.02 18.26
C ALA A 265 -14.11 3.71 18.72
N ASP A 266 -14.89 2.75 19.21
CA ASP A 266 -14.42 1.46 19.71
C ASP A 266 -14.48 0.34 18.64
N GLN A 267 -15.11 0.58 17.49
CA GLN A 267 -15.25 -0.40 16.41
C GLN A 267 -14.03 -0.40 15.48
N PRO A 268 -13.63 -1.57 14.94
CA PRO A 268 -12.58 -1.63 13.94
C PRO A 268 -13.01 -0.87 12.67
N ASP A 269 -12.05 -0.20 12.01
CA ASP A 269 -12.31 0.53 10.76
C ASP A 269 -12.81 -0.46 9.68
N GLU A 270 -14.12 -0.43 9.40
CA GLU A 270 -14.77 -1.35 8.46
C GLU A 270 -14.47 -0.97 7.01
N GLU A 271 -14.33 0.34 6.73
CA GLU A 271 -14.15 0.89 5.39
C GLU A 271 -12.81 1.59 5.26
N PHE A 272 -11.82 0.85 4.73
CA PHE A 272 -10.86 1.53 3.88
C PHE A 272 -11.65 2.11 2.71
N LYS A 273 -11.75 3.43 2.64
CA LYS A 273 -11.93 4.09 1.36
C LYS A 273 -10.69 3.73 0.55
N ASP A 274 -10.85 2.74 -0.30
CA ASP A 274 -9.91 2.40 -1.35
C ASP A 274 -9.57 3.72 -2.08
N LEU A 275 -8.35 4.22 -1.90
CA LEU A 275 -7.81 5.27 -2.76
C LEU A 275 -7.43 4.57 -4.06
N PHE A 276 -8.42 4.31 -4.89
CA PHE A 276 -8.21 3.77 -6.23
C PHE A 276 -7.41 4.79 -7.05
N VAL A 277 -6.32 4.31 -7.63
CA VAL A 277 -6.10 4.55 -9.05
C VAL A 277 -7.03 3.56 -9.74
N ASP A 278 -8.01 4.06 -10.48
CA ASP A 278 -8.79 3.24 -11.39
C ASP A 278 -7.80 2.59 -12.37
N GLU A 279 -7.93 1.27 -12.51
CA GLU A 279 -7.13 0.40 -13.38
C GLU A 279 -5.69 0.13 -12.88
N PRO A 280 -5.30 -1.15 -12.67
CA PRO A 280 -3.92 -1.49 -12.96
C PRO A 280 -3.74 -1.15 -14.45
N GLU A 281 -2.81 -0.26 -14.79
CA GLU A 281 -2.32 -0.20 -16.17
C GLU A 281 -2.11 -1.64 -16.61
N GLU A 282 -2.86 -2.08 -17.62
CA GLU A 282 -2.66 -3.36 -18.27
C GLU A 282 -1.18 -3.44 -18.59
N PHE A 283 -0.44 -4.24 -17.83
CA PHE A 283 0.81 -4.76 -18.33
C PHE A 283 0.42 -5.68 -19.47
N ILE A 284 0.39 -5.12 -20.68
CA ILE A 284 0.34 -5.87 -21.92
C ILE A 284 1.56 -6.79 -21.87
N LEU A 285 1.32 -8.05 -21.51
CA LEU A 285 2.20 -9.15 -21.87
C LEU A 285 2.10 -9.23 -23.39
N ILE A 286 3.10 -8.66 -24.06
CA ILE A 286 3.32 -8.94 -25.47
C ILE A 286 3.81 -10.39 -25.51
N ASP A 287 2.91 -11.31 -25.85
CA ASP A 287 3.29 -12.61 -26.40
C ASP A 287 3.92 -12.32 -27.76
N GLU A 288 5.25 -12.22 -27.80
CA GLU A 288 6.00 -12.40 -29.05
C GLU A 288 6.12 -13.90 -29.30
N ASP A 289 5.07 -14.50 -29.86
CA ASP A 289 5.15 -15.76 -30.59
C ASP A 289 3.93 -15.87 -31.54
N GLU A 290 3.90 -15.04 -32.57
CA GLU A 290 3.31 -15.43 -33.86
C GLU A 290 4.24 -14.99 -34.98
N GLU A 291 4.96 -15.97 -35.54
CA GLU A 291 5.55 -15.92 -36.87
C GLU A 291 4.48 -15.44 -37.88
N PHE A 292 4.78 -14.40 -38.67
CA PHE A 292 4.65 -14.35 -40.14
C PHE A 292 5.18 -13.02 -40.70
#